data_AF-A0A1A9N749-F1
#
_entry.id   AF-A0A1A9N749-F1
#
_cell.length_a   1.000
_cell.length_b   1.000
_cell.length_c   1.000
_cell.angle_alpha   90.00
_cell.angle_beta   90.00
_cell.angle_gamma   90.00
#
_symmetry.space_group_name_H-M   'P 1'
#
loop_
_entity.id
_entity.type
_entity.pdbx_description
1 polymer ?
#
loop_
_entity_poly.entity_id
_entity_poly.type
_entity_poly.pdbx_seq_one_letter_code
_entity_poly.pdbx_strand_id
1 'polypeptide(L)'
;MLSPAIMIAMGMTFDGEPGSKAVVWIGGVLLAFVPCWGIWIFVPIWRDHVAQRLYFEDIADGTCPDRGWQISRANGLKWYRKQGSPLWISSRRERPWAHPADAIARMEGRDPPPRQRTKW
;
A
#
# COMPACT_ATOMS: atom_id res chain seq x y z
N MET A 1 -6.55 -0.50 -45.25
CA MET A 1 -6.35 -0.11 -43.84
C MET A 1 -4.86 -0.16 -43.55
N LEU A 2 -4.19 0.99 -43.62
CA LEU A 2 -2.75 1.10 -43.37
C LEU A 2 -2.51 1.17 -41.86
N SER A 3 -1.52 0.41 -41.40
CA SER A 3 -1.12 0.32 -39.98
C SER A 3 -0.77 1.71 -39.43
N PRO A 4 -1.16 2.06 -38.18
CA PRO A 4 -0.89 3.37 -37.58
C PRO A 4 0.61 3.73 -37.54
N ALA A 5 1.50 2.74 -37.60
CA ALA A 5 2.95 2.96 -37.71
C ALA A 5 3.39 3.67 -39.00
N ILE A 6 2.66 3.48 -40.11
CA ILE A 6 3.00 4.08 -41.41
C ILE A 6 2.54 5.54 -41.48
N MET A 7 1.43 5.89 -40.82
CA MET A 7 0.99 7.29 -40.73
C MET A 7 1.92 8.16 -39.87
N ILE A 8 2.62 7.56 -38.91
CA ILE A 8 3.66 8.26 -38.13
C ILE A 8 4.89 8.56 -39.00
N ALA A 9 5.23 7.67 -39.94
CA ALA A 9 6.36 7.89 -40.85
C ALA A 9 6.10 9.00 -41.88
N MET A 10 4.85 9.20 -42.29
CA MET A 10 4.50 10.09 -43.40
C MET A 10 4.24 11.55 -42.99
N GLY A 11 4.19 11.85 -41.68
CA GLY A 11 4.13 13.22 -41.14
C GLY A 11 5.50 13.85 -40.85
N MET A 12 6.61 13.15 -41.15
CA MET A 12 7.98 13.56 -40.79
C MET A 12 8.72 14.33 -41.89
N THR A 13 8.04 15.15 -42.68
CA THR A 13 8.72 16.20 -43.45
C THR A 13 8.56 17.52 -42.71
N PHE A 14 9.32 17.67 -41.63
CA PHE A 14 9.42 18.90 -40.85
C PHE A 14 10.74 19.59 -41.21
N ASP A 15 10.66 20.59 -42.08
CA ASP A 15 11.68 21.63 -42.21
C ASP A 15 11.70 22.46 -40.91
N GLY A 16 12.86 22.51 -40.24
CA GLY A 16 13.11 23.40 -39.11
C GLY A 16 13.76 22.69 -37.91
N GLU A 17 15.09 22.86 -37.79
CA GLU A 17 15.98 22.52 -36.66
C GLU A 17 15.62 21.26 -35.83
N PRO A 18 16.20 20.09 -36.18
CA PRO A 18 15.78 18.78 -35.64
C PRO A 18 16.08 18.55 -34.14
N GLY A 19 16.86 19.43 -33.50
CA GLY A 19 17.34 19.23 -32.12
C GLY A 19 16.36 19.66 -31.03
N SER A 20 15.68 20.81 -31.17
CA SER A 20 15.02 21.44 -30.01
C SER A 20 13.65 20.84 -29.69
N LYS A 21 12.81 20.60 -30.71
CA LYS A 21 11.45 20.08 -30.51
C LYS A 21 11.44 18.62 -30.07
N ALA A 22 12.37 17.81 -30.58
CA ALA A 22 12.54 16.42 -30.18
C ALA A 22 13.01 16.30 -28.73
N VAL A 23 13.97 17.15 -28.29
CA VAL A 23 14.44 17.17 -26.90
C VAL A 23 13.35 17.62 -25.94
N VAL A 24 12.54 18.62 -26.29
CA VAL A 24 11.40 19.06 -25.48
C VAL A 24 10.34 17.95 -25.38
N TRP A 25 10.04 17.25 -26.47
CA TRP A 25 9.09 16.14 -26.48
C TRP A 25 9.58 14.93 -25.68
N ILE A 26 10.82 14.50 -25.90
CA ILE A 26 11.43 13.37 -25.16
C ILE A 26 11.55 13.73 -23.67
N GLY A 27 11.99 14.94 -23.35
CA GLY A 27 12.06 15.44 -21.98
C GLY A 27 10.68 15.48 -21.31
N GLY A 28 9.65 15.94 -22.01
CA GLY A 28 8.27 15.96 -21.52
C GLY A 28 7.69 14.56 -21.28
N VAL A 29 7.94 13.61 -22.19
CA VAL A 29 7.50 12.22 -22.04
C VAL A 29 8.21 11.55 -20.87
N LEU A 30 9.53 11.72 -20.72
CA LEU A 30 10.28 11.17 -19.59
C LEU A 30 9.82 11.77 -18.25
N LEU A 31 9.57 13.08 -18.20
CA LEU A 31 9.05 13.76 -17.01
C LEU A 31 7.64 13.30 -16.61
N ALA A 32 6.80 12.86 -17.55
CA ALA A 32 5.47 12.32 -17.23
C ALA A 32 5.51 10.81 -16.90
N PHE A 33 6.39 10.06 -17.56
CA PHE A 33 6.48 8.62 -17.44
C PHE A 33 7.14 8.19 -16.11
N VAL A 34 8.21 8.88 -15.69
CA VAL A 34 8.96 8.54 -14.47
C VAL A 34 8.11 8.70 -13.19
N PRO A 35 7.35 9.80 -12.98
CA PRO A 35 6.46 9.92 -11.83
C PRO A 35 5.32 8.90 -11.87
N CYS A 36 4.74 8.64 -13.04
CA CYS A 36 3.67 7.64 -13.19
C CYS A 36 4.16 6.24 -12.80
N TRP A 37 5.35 5.87 -13.26
CA TRP A 37 6.02 4.62 -12.88
C TRP A 37 6.33 4.57 -11.38
N GLY A 38 6.87 5.66 -10.83
CA GLY A 38 7.15 5.79 -9.41
C GLY A 38 5.90 5.57 -8.57
N ILE A 39 4.80 6.26 -8.88
CA ILE A 39 3.50 6.10 -8.21
C ILE A 39 3.05 4.63 -8.29
N TRP A 40 3.18 3.99 -9.45
CA TRP A 40 2.77 2.60 -9.64
C TRP A 40 3.53 1.60 -8.76
N ILE A 41 4.79 1.89 -8.42
CA ILE A 41 5.61 1.07 -7.52
C ILE A 41 5.41 1.44 -6.06
N PHE A 42 5.44 2.73 -5.72
CA PHE A 42 5.44 3.18 -4.33
C PHE A 42 4.08 3.01 -3.66
N VAL A 43 2.98 3.18 -4.39
CA VAL A 43 1.63 3.00 -3.84
C VAL A 43 1.40 1.59 -3.29
N PRO A 44 1.63 0.48 -4.02
CA PRO A 44 1.42 -0.86 -3.47
C PRO A 44 2.36 -1.19 -2.30
N ILE A 45 3.61 -0.72 -2.34
CA ILE A 45 4.57 -0.93 -1.23
C ILE A 45 4.10 -0.20 0.02
N TRP A 46 3.76 1.07 -0.10
CA TRP A 46 3.21 1.87 1.01
C TRP A 46 1.97 1.21 1.60
N ARG A 47 1.06 0.75 0.74
CA ARG A 47 -0.17 0.07 1.16
C ARG A 47 0.10 -1.21 1.94
N ASP A 48 1.06 -2.00 1.49
CA ASP A 48 1.45 -3.21 2.18
C ASP A 48 2.06 -2.92 3.56
N HIS A 49 2.93 -1.92 3.64
CA HIS A 49 3.52 -1.46 4.89
C HIS A 49 2.46 -0.98 5.89
N VAL A 50 1.53 -0.14 5.43
CA VAL A 50 0.43 0.37 6.25
C VAL A 50 -0.45 -0.78 6.72
N ALA A 51 -0.85 -1.69 5.84
CA ALA A 51 -1.65 -2.86 6.19
C ALA A 51 -0.95 -3.75 7.23
N GLN A 52 0.35 -4.01 7.07
CA GLN A 52 1.09 -4.78 8.07
C GLN A 52 1.15 -4.09 9.42
N ARG A 53 1.46 -2.79 9.45
CA ARG A 53 1.51 -2.02 10.71
C ARG A 53 0.18 -2.08 11.46
N LEU A 54 -0.92 -1.81 10.77
CA LEU A 54 -2.25 -1.83 11.37
C LEU A 54 -2.67 -3.25 11.80
N TYR A 55 -2.19 -4.29 11.11
CA TYR A 55 -2.42 -5.69 11.49
C TYR A 55 -1.76 -6.04 12.81
N PHE A 56 -0.50 -5.64 13.02
CA PHE A 56 0.17 -5.81 14.31
C PHE A 56 -0.55 -5.08 15.44
N GLU A 57 -1.05 -3.88 15.15
CA GLU A 57 -1.85 -3.11 16.09
C GLU A 57 -3.19 -3.80 16.41
N ASP A 58 -3.87 -4.40 15.42
CA ASP A 58 -5.10 -5.18 15.64
C ASP A 58 -4.88 -6.46 16.48
N ILE A 59 -3.72 -7.10 16.32
CA ILE A 59 -3.31 -8.25 17.13
C ILE A 59 -3.01 -7.79 18.56
N ALA A 60 -2.29 -6.67 18.73
CA ALA A 60 -1.99 -6.09 20.03
C ALA A 60 -3.28 -5.70 20.79
N ASP A 61 -4.23 -5.09 20.09
CA ASP A 61 -5.53 -4.69 20.65
C ASP A 61 -6.45 -5.90 20.93
N GLY A 62 -6.16 -7.06 20.33
CA GLY A 62 -6.96 -8.28 20.46
C GLY A 62 -8.21 -8.30 19.58
N THR A 63 -8.26 -7.44 18.56
CA THR A 63 -9.34 -7.38 17.56
C THR A 63 -9.15 -8.45 16.50
N CYS A 64 -7.90 -8.77 16.16
CA CYS A 64 -7.55 -9.89 15.29
C CYS A 64 -7.30 -11.15 16.14
N PRO A 65 -7.86 -12.32 15.77
CA PRO A 65 -7.62 -13.57 16.48
C PRO A 65 -6.27 -14.22 16.14
N ASP A 66 -5.54 -13.71 15.14
CA ASP A 66 -4.26 -14.27 14.72
C ASP A 66 -3.17 -14.05 15.78
N ARG A 67 -2.33 -15.06 16.04
CA ARG A 67 -1.29 -15.00 17.08
C ARG A 67 -0.02 -15.77 16.71
N GLY A 68 1.12 -15.34 17.29
CA GLY A 68 2.41 -16.01 17.16
C GLY A 68 2.75 -16.39 15.71
N TRP A 69 2.80 -17.70 15.43
CA TRP A 69 3.11 -18.25 14.11
C TRP A 69 2.10 -17.92 13.00
N GLN A 70 0.88 -17.51 13.36
CA GLN A 70 -0.13 -17.08 12.40
C GLN A 70 0.09 -15.64 11.93
N ILE A 71 0.96 -14.89 12.60
CA ILE A 71 1.33 -13.53 12.23
C ILE A 71 2.16 -13.61 10.95
N SER A 72 1.51 -13.35 9.82
CA SER A 72 2.16 -13.35 8.52
C SER A 72 1.63 -12.22 7.67
N ARG A 73 2.48 -11.75 6.74
CA ARG A 73 2.10 -10.74 5.75
C ARG A 73 0.85 -11.15 4.95
N ALA A 74 0.76 -12.44 4.60
CA ALA A 74 -0.37 -12.98 3.85
C ALA A 74 -1.68 -12.90 4.65
N ASN A 75 -1.63 -13.24 5.94
CA ASN A 75 -2.80 -13.16 6.83
C ASN A 75 -3.20 -11.72 7.11
N GLY A 76 -2.24 -10.82 7.32
CA GLY A 76 -2.52 -9.39 7.48
C GLY A 76 -3.22 -8.79 6.26
N LEU A 77 -2.77 -9.14 5.04
CA LEU A 77 -3.43 -8.68 3.82
C LEU A 77 -4.84 -9.28 3.66
N LYS A 78 -5.02 -10.56 4.03
CA LYS A 78 -6.34 -11.23 4.03
C LYS A 78 -7.30 -10.59 5.03
N TRP A 79 -6.82 -10.24 6.21
CA TRP A 79 -7.57 -9.54 7.25
C TRP A 79 -8.09 -8.19 6.75
N TYR A 80 -7.22 -7.37 6.14
CA TYR A 80 -7.64 -6.08 5.59
C TYR A 80 -8.53 -6.18 4.35
N ARG A 81 -8.35 -7.20 3.51
CA ARG A 81 -9.30 -7.46 2.41
C ARG A 81 -10.71 -7.77 2.94
N LYS A 82 -10.83 -8.50 4.06
CA LYS A 82 -12.13 -8.79 4.68
C LYS A 82 -12.82 -7.55 5.25
N GLN A 83 -12.06 -6.52 5.66
CA GLN A 83 -12.61 -5.26 6.16
C GLN A 83 -13.10 -4.32 5.03
N GLY A 84 -13.04 -4.74 3.76
CA GLY A 84 -13.76 -4.12 2.66
C GLY A 84 -13.15 -2.83 2.08
N SER A 85 -12.13 -2.22 2.70
CA SER A 85 -11.49 -1.04 2.12
C SER A 85 -9.99 -0.95 2.39
N PRO A 86 -9.14 -1.63 1.59
CA PRO A 86 -7.70 -1.52 1.68
C PRO A 86 -7.16 -0.16 1.20
N LEU A 87 -8.02 0.76 0.76
CA LEU A 87 -7.69 2.14 0.35
C LEU A 87 -8.06 3.20 1.42
N TRP A 88 -8.92 2.86 2.37
CA TRP A 88 -9.48 3.80 3.36
C TRP A 88 -9.28 3.28 4.79
N ILE A 89 -8.12 2.69 5.08
CA ILE A 89 -7.83 2.27 6.45
C ILE A 89 -7.59 3.52 7.28
N SER A 90 -8.62 3.95 8.01
CA SER A 90 -8.53 5.08 8.93
C SER A 90 -7.57 4.72 10.06
N SER A 91 -6.45 5.44 10.15
CA SER A 91 -5.56 5.38 11.30
C SER A 91 -6.23 5.89 12.58
N ARG A 92 -7.38 6.58 12.46
CA ARG A 92 -8.19 7.16 13.54
C ARG A 92 -9.39 6.29 13.97
N ARG A 93 -9.34 4.99 13.72
CA ARG A 93 -10.35 4.05 14.25
C ARG A 93 -10.27 3.97 15.78
N GLU A 94 -11.43 3.92 16.44
CA GLU A 94 -11.50 3.69 17.90
C GLU A 94 -10.82 2.36 18.23
N ARG A 95 -9.86 2.41 19.16
CA ARG A 95 -9.13 1.23 19.61
C ARG A 95 -9.60 0.83 21.00
N PRO A 96 -9.89 -0.47 21.22
CA PRO A 96 -10.03 -0.98 22.57
C PRO A 96 -8.74 -0.70 23.34
N TRP A 97 -8.85 -0.14 24.54
CA TRP A 97 -7.69 0.02 25.41
C TRP A 97 -7.15 -1.37 25.77
N ALA A 98 -5.96 -1.71 25.29
CA ALA A 98 -5.28 -2.97 25.56
C ALA A 98 -4.06 -2.71 26.45
N HIS A 99 -3.89 -3.55 27.48
CA HIS A 99 -2.73 -3.45 28.35
C HIS A 99 -1.47 -3.93 27.59
N PRO A 100 -0.31 -3.24 27.70
CA PRO A 100 0.90 -3.60 26.93
C PRO A 100 1.34 -5.06 27.10
N ALA A 101 1.27 -5.59 28.32
CA ALA A 101 1.59 -7.00 28.57
C ALA A 101 0.60 -7.99 27.91
N ASP A 102 -0.65 -7.60 27.66
CA ASP A 102 -1.60 -8.45 26.92
C ASP A 102 -1.27 -8.44 25.42
N ALA A 103 -0.84 -7.29 24.89
CA ALA A 103 -0.36 -7.17 23.52
C ALA A 103 0.90 -8.03 23.28
N ILE A 104 1.86 -8.01 24.21
CA ILE A 104 3.07 -8.84 24.14
C ILE A 104 2.71 -10.33 24.20
N ALA A 105 1.83 -10.74 25.11
CA ALA A 105 1.38 -12.12 25.20
C ALA A 105 0.76 -12.61 23.88
N ARG A 106 -0.09 -11.80 23.24
CA ARG A 106 -0.71 -12.13 21.94
C ARG A 106 0.32 -12.24 20.81
N MET A 107 1.31 -11.36 20.79
CA MET A 107 2.40 -11.41 19.81
C MET A 107 3.22 -12.71 19.94
N GLU A 108 3.43 -13.17 21.17
CA GLU A 108 4.16 -14.42 21.46
C GLU A 108 3.32 -15.69 21.27
N GLY A 109 2.04 -15.57 20.86
CA GLY A 109 1.15 -16.72 20.72
C GLY A 109 0.45 -17.17 22.00
N ARG A 110 0.63 -16.44 23.11
CA ARG A 110 0.04 -16.74 24.41
C ARG A 110 -1.35 -16.12 24.54
N ASP A 111 -2.24 -16.78 25.28
CA ASP A 111 -3.49 -16.16 25.73
C ASP A 111 -3.18 -15.23 26.90
N PRO A 112 -3.47 -13.92 26.80
CA PRO A 112 -3.35 -13.05 27.95
C PRO A 112 -4.37 -13.48 29.02
N PRO A 113 -4.00 -13.49 30.31
CA PRO A 113 -4.93 -13.82 31.37
C PRO A 113 -6.11 -12.82 31.35
N PRO A 114 -7.35 -13.28 31.60
CA PRO A 114 -8.50 -12.38 31.64
C PRO A 114 -8.31 -11.36 32.77
N ARG A 115 -7.96 -10.12 32.41
CA ARG A 115 -7.95 -9.03 33.36
C ARG A 115 -9.38 -8.60 33.60
N GLN A 116 -9.82 -8.67 34.86
CA GLN A 116 -11.02 -7.96 35.26
C GLN A 116 -10.79 -6.48 34.95
N ARG A 117 -11.66 -5.87 34.15
CA ARG A 117 -11.73 -4.41 34.03
C ARG A 117 -12.01 -3.87 35.43
N THR A 118 -10.97 -3.46 36.15
CA THR A 118 -11.15 -2.60 37.31
C THR A 118 -11.65 -1.27 36.76
N LYS A 119 -12.98 -1.09 36.86
CA LYS A 119 -13.60 0.22 36.75
C LYS A 119 -13.05 1.05 37.90
N TRP A 120 -12.17 1.98 37.60
CA TRP A 120 -11.92 3.13 38.47
C TRP A 120 -13.05 4.12 38.28
#